data_AF-A0A349TGK2-F1
#
_entry.id   AF-A0A349TGK2-F1
#
_cell.length_a   1.000
_cell.length_b   1.000
_cell.length_c   1.000
_cell.angle_alpha   90.00
_cell.angle_beta   90.00
_cell.angle_gamma   90.00
#
_symmetry.space_group_name_H-M   'P 1'
#
loop_
_entity.id
_entity.type
_entity.pdbx_description
1 polymer ?
#
loop_
_entity_poly.entity_id
_entity_poly.type
_entity_poly.pdbx_seq_one_letter_code
_entity_poly.pdbx_strand_id
1 'polypeptide(L)'
;MSNLSLVTTSEGPDTNSEGVLEGVDYPLIEPGIYEAILVSWETSSRFSKKIPGVTTRLRGGKIYLNFQIDPYNNAGSTGQKHIVFMALNARTIKKPIGQKGKFTASRRSKYGRLVKRLFGSEKAIRATPKLFEKKLFHVKVRTVMTDENQKKLSKSERYSIVDEIVDFA
;
A
#
# COMPACT_ATOMS: atom_id res chain seq x y z
N MET A 1 37.72 -10.08 20.81
CA MET A 1 37.80 -8.94 19.89
C MET A 1 37.51 -9.46 18.50
N SER A 2 36.29 -9.25 18.01
CA SER A 2 35.79 -9.80 16.74
C SER A 2 35.52 -8.64 15.79
N ASN A 3 36.18 -8.69 14.64
CA ASN A 3 36.22 -7.65 13.62
C ASN A 3 34.84 -7.43 12.98
N LEU A 4 34.40 -6.17 12.99
CA LEU A 4 33.30 -5.68 12.15
C LEU A 4 33.87 -5.38 10.75
N SER A 5 33.45 -6.14 9.73
CA SER A 5 33.63 -5.74 8.34
C SER A 5 32.39 -4.97 7.87
N LEU A 6 32.61 -3.73 7.45
CA LEU A 6 31.67 -2.94 6.66
C LEU A 6 31.45 -3.62 5.31
N VAL A 7 30.23 -4.12 5.07
CA VAL A 7 29.81 -4.52 3.73
C VAL A 7 29.18 -3.29 3.07
N THR A 8 29.97 -2.62 2.24
CA THR A 8 29.49 -1.69 1.22
C THR A 8 28.69 -2.46 0.17
N THR A 9 27.38 -2.24 0.10
CA THR A 9 26.57 -2.65 -1.05
C THR A 9 26.62 -1.55 -2.11
N SER A 10 26.96 -1.96 -3.31
CA SER A 10 27.24 -1.12 -4.48
C SER A 10 26.03 -0.33 -4.94
N GLU A 11 26.23 0.97 -5.20
CA GLU A 11 25.32 1.78 -6.01
C GLU A 11 25.35 1.33 -7.48
N GLY A 12 24.24 0.79 -7.96
CA GLY A 12 23.94 0.54 -9.37
C GLY A 12 22.41 0.58 -9.59
N PRO A 13 21.89 1.16 -10.68
CA PRO A 13 20.46 1.34 -10.85
C PRO A 13 19.85 0.04 -11.42
N ASP A 14 19.41 -0.85 -10.54
CA ASP A 14 18.72 -2.06 -10.96
C ASP A 14 17.32 -1.76 -11.49
N THR A 15 17.22 -1.78 -12.82
CA THR A 15 16.02 -1.47 -13.62
C THR A 15 14.92 -2.54 -13.61
N ASN A 16 14.94 -3.52 -12.69
CA ASN A 16 13.95 -4.59 -12.62
C ASN A 16 13.68 -5.04 -11.17
N SER A 17 13.45 -4.11 -10.24
CA SER A 17 12.83 -4.50 -8.98
C SER A 17 11.38 -4.93 -9.27
N GLU A 18 11.17 -6.24 -9.30
CA GLU A 18 9.95 -6.80 -8.73
C GLU A 18 9.82 -6.16 -7.36
N GLY A 19 8.88 -5.23 -7.21
CA GLY A 19 8.62 -4.59 -5.93
C GLY A 19 8.00 -5.60 -4.97
N VAL A 20 8.79 -6.59 -4.56
CA VAL A 20 8.74 -7.14 -3.23
C VAL A 20 9.02 -5.96 -2.33
N LEU A 21 8.14 -5.74 -1.36
CA LEU A 21 8.40 -4.81 -0.28
C LEU A 21 9.52 -5.41 0.57
N GLU A 22 10.76 -5.34 0.08
CA GLU A 22 11.94 -5.79 0.80
C GLU A 22 12.07 -4.93 2.08
N GLY A 23 12.07 -5.60 3.24
CA GLY A 23 12.40 -4.97 4.52
C GLY A 23 11.24 -4.48 5.39
N VAL A 24 9.99 -4.77 5.06
CA VAL A 24 8.85 -4.46 5.97
C VAL A 24 8.28 -5.76 6.54
N ASP A 25 8.54 -6.03 7.81
CA ASP A 25 7.79 -7.04 8.58
C ASP A 25 6.35 -6.57 8.68
N TYR A 26 5.46 -7.22 7.95
CA TYR A 26 4.05 -6.89 8.04
C TYR A 26 3.49 -7.37 9.36
N PRO A 27 2.91 -6.47 10.16
CA PRO A 27 2.38 -6.86 11.46
C PRO A 27 1.20 -7.80 11.26
N LEU A 28 1.11 -8.80 12.13
CA LEU A 28 -0.09 -9.57 12.35
C LEU A 28 -0.81 -8.98 13.56
N ILE A 29 -1.91 -8.28 13.29
CA ILE A 29 -2.84 -7.77 14.31
C ILE A 29 -4.20 -8.46 14.16
N GLU A 30 -4.98 -8.47 15.23
CA GLU A 30 -6.33 -9.05 15.21
C GLU A 30 -7.20 -8.40 14.12
N PRO A 31 -8.03 -9.17 13.41
CA PRO A 31 -9.02 -8.61 12.49
C PRO A 31 -10.04 -7.76 13.23
N GLY A 32 -10.40 -6.61 12.66
CA GLY A 32 -11.29 -5.67 13.35
C GLY A 32 -11.50 -4.37 12.58
N ILE A 33 -12.20 -3.42 13.21
CA ILE A 33 -12.31 -2.04 12.74
C ILE A 33 -11.42 -1.18 13.64
N TYR A 34 -10.58 -0.36 13.02
CA TYR A 34 -9.61 0.48 13.72
C TYR A 34 -9.60 1.89 13.19
N GLU A 35 -9.16 2.84 14.01
CA GLU A 35 -8.81 4.17 13.55
C GLU A 35 -7.44 4.15 12.85
N ALA A 36 -7.35 4.87 11.74
CA ALA A 36 -6.12 4.91 10.96
C ALA A 36 -5.92 6.21 10.19
N ILE A 37 -4.65 6.58 10.00
CA ILE A 37 -4.22 7.73 9.21
C ILE A 37 -3.30 7.26 8.10
N LEU A 38 -3.50 7.77 6.88
CA LEU A 38 -2.58 7.53 5.77
C LEU A 38 -1.23 8.21 6.05
N VAL A 39 -0.14 7.44 6.10
CA VAL A 39 1.22 7.95 6.32
C VAL A 39 2.06 8.00 5.04
N SER A 40 1.82 7.09 4.10
CA SER A 40 2.51 7.08 2.81
C SER A 40 1.74 6.30 1.75
N TRP A 41 2.13 6.48 0.49
CA TRP A 41 1.69 5.61 -0.59
C TRP A 41 2.80 5.39 -1.61
N GLU A 42 2.66 4.32 -2.36
CA GLU A 42 3.59 3.96 -3.41
C GLU A 42 2.90 3.20 -4.54
N THR A 43 3.57 3.17 -5.69
CA THR A 43 3.20 2.31 -6.82
C THR A 43 4.18 1.16 -6.94
N SER A 44 3.69 0.01 -7.41
CA SER A 44 4.52 -1.16 -7.72
C SER A 44 4.21 -1.68 -9.12
N SER A 45 5.26 -2.13 -9.81
CA SER A 45 5.22 -2.82 -11.11
C SER A 45 4.54 -4.20 -11.04
N ARG A 46 4.20 -4.69 -9.85
CA ARG A 46 3.59 -6.02 -9.68
C ARG A 46 2.33 -6.16 -10.54
N PHE A 47 2.29 -7.23 -11.35
CA PHE A 47 1.25 -7.51 -12.36
C PHE A 47 1.09 -6.47 -13.48
N SER A 48 2.04 -5.56 -13.65
CA SER A 48 2.03 -4.60 -14.75
C SER A 48 2.59 -5.20 -16.04
N LYS A 49 2.21 -4.63 -17.19
CA LYS A 49 2.69 -5.01 -18.52
C LYS A 49 3.27 -3.80 -19.24
N LYS A 50 4.31 -4.03 -20.06
CA LYS A 50 4.85 -3.00 -20.95
C LYS A 50 3.78 -2.57 -21.96
N ILE A 51 3.80 -1.30 -22.33
CA ILE A 51 2.96 -0.76 -23.40
C ILE A 51 3.85 -0.61 -24.64
N PRO A 52 3.53 -1.25 -25.78
CA PRO A 52 4.30 -1.10 -27.00
C PRO A 52 4.49 0.38 -27.37
N GLY A 53 5.73 0.77 -27.68
CA GLY A 53 6.07 2.15 -28.04
C GLY A 53 6.06 3.17 -26.89
N VAL A 54 5.79 2.77 -25.64
CA VAL A 54 5.75 3.70 -24.49
C VAL A 54 6.70 3.24 -23.38
N THR A 55 7.76 4.02 -23.15
CA THR A 55 8.79 3.72 -22.14
C THR A 55 8.48 4.29 -20.75
N THR A 56 7.61 5.31 -20.68
CA THR A 56 7.35 6.09 -19.46
C THR A 56 6.22 5.55 -18.60
N ARG A 57 5.44 4.58 -19.09
CA ARG A 57 4.25 4.03 -18.42
C ARG A 57 4.15 2.52 -18.57
N LEU A 58 3.56 1.89 -17.58
CA LEU A 58 3.17 0.48 -17.60
C LEU A 58 1.65 0.37 -17.48
N ARG A 59 1.07 -0.63 -18.14
CA ARG A 59 -0.36 -0.96 -18.05
C ARG A 59 -0.57 -1.85 -16.82
N GLY A 60 -1.56 -1.54 -15.99
CA GLY A 60 -1.77 -2.22 -14.71
C GLY A 60 -0.81 -1.73 -13.62
N GLY A 61 -0.54 -2.59 -12.65
CA GLY A 61 0.28 -2.30 -11.46
C GLY A 61 -0.54 -2.24 -10.16
N LYS A 62 0.17 -2.11 -9.04
CA LYS A 62 -0.41 -1.97 -7.71
C LYS A 62 -0.17 -0.57 -7.15
N ILE A 63 -1.11 -0.15 -6.30
CA ILE A 63 -1.02 1.05 -5.47
C ILE A 63 -1.12 0.54 -4.04
N TYR A 64 -0.13 0.85 -3.20
CA TYR A 64 -0.17 0.56 -1.78
C TYR A 64 -0.42 1.85 -1.03
N LEU A 65 -1.48 1.86 -0.21
CA LEU A 65 -1.78 2.94 0.73
C LEU A 65 -1.38 2.45 2.12
N ASN A 66 -0.39 3.07 2.74
CA ASN A 66 0.14 2.66 4.04
C ASN A 66 -0.52 3.48 5.14
N PHE A 67 -1.21 2.78 6.03
CA PHE A 67 -1.93 3.36 7.15
C PHE A 67 -1.19 3.08 8.44
N GLN A 68 -1.01 4.11 9.25
CA GLN A 68 -0.70 3.91 10.66
C GLN A 68 -2.02 3.62 11.38
N ILE A 69 -2.10 2.45 12.01
CA ILE A 69 -3.25 2.01 12.79
C ILE A 69 -3.00 2.31 14.26
N ASP A 70 -3.99 2.88 14.94
CA ASP A 70 -4.05 2.94 16.40
C ASP A 70 -4.98 1.81 16.89
N PRO A 71 -4.43 0.67 17.33
CA PRO A 71 -5.25 -0.46 17.76
C PRO A 71 -5.99 -0.27 19.08
N TYR A 72 -5.72 0.82 19.83
CA TYR A 72 -6.20 0.95 21.21
C TYR A 72 -6.83 2.32 21.54
N ASN A 73 -6.98 3.24 20.58
CA ASN A 73 -7.39 4.64 20.85
C ASN A 73 -6.59 5.28 21.99
N ASN A 74 -5.33 4.87 22.18
CA ASN A 74 -4.58 5.14 23.40
C ASN A 74 -3.92 6.52 23.43
N ALA A 75 -4.37 7.48 22.61
CA ALA A 75 -3.84 8.84 22.56
C ALA A 75 -2.30 8.91 22.57
N GLY A 76 -1.62 7.93 21.95
CA GLY A 76 -0.15 7.86 21.89
C GLY A 76 0.58 7.31 23.12
N SER A 77 -0.12 6.76 24.12
CA SER A 77 0.48 6.35 25.42
C SER A 77 1.28 5.04 25.38
N THR A 78 1.03 4.18 24.38
CA THR A 78 1.65 2.85 24.27
C THR A 78 2.24 2.60 22.88
N GLY A 79 3.17 3.47 22.47
CA GLY A 79 4.37 3.23 21.64
C GLY A 79 4.36 2.43 20.31
N GLN A 80 3.49 1.45 20.08
CA GLN A 80 3.57 0.57 18.92
C GLN A 80 2.61 1.01 17.81
N LYS A 81 3.16 1.79 16.88
CA LYS A 81 2.50 2.18 15.64
C LYS A 81 2.59 1.01 14.66
N HIS A 82 1.46 0.38 14.34
CA HIS A 82 1.41 -0.66 13.32
C HIS A 82 1.16 -0.03 11.95
N ILE A 83 2.06 -0.26 10.99
CA ILE A 83 1.83 0.14 9.60
C ILE A 83 1.19 -1.03 8.86
N VAL A 84 -0.01 -0.81 8.37
CA VAL A 84 -0.78 -1.79 7.61
C VAL A 84 -1.18 -1.17 6.29
N PHE A 85 -1.05 -1.92 5.20
CA PHE A 85 -1.31 -1.40 3.86
C PHE A 85 -2.66 -1.84 3.30
N MET A 86 -3.25 -1.00 2.45
CA MET A 86 -4.30 -1.39 1.51
C MET A 86 -3.68 -1.53 0.11
N ALA A 87 -3.83 -2.69 -0.52
CA ALA A 87 -3.44 -2.90 -1.91
C ALA A 87 -4.61 -2.62 -2.88
N LEU A 88 -4.35 -1.80 -3.88
CA LEU A 88 -5.32 -1.40 -4.92
C LEU A 88 -4.73 -1.60 -6.32
N ASN A 89 -5.60 -1.72 -7.32
CA ASN A 89 -5.19 -1.90 -8.71
C ASN A 89 -5.11 -0.55 -9.43
N ALA A 90 -3.97 -0.29 -10.08
CA ALA A 90 -3.82 0.80 -11.03
C ALA A 90 -4.32 0.40 -12.42
N ARG A 91 -4.81 1.37 -13.19
CA ARG A 91 -5.02 1.23 -14.64
C ARG A 91 -3.70 1.38 -15.38
N THR A 92 -2.90 2.37 -14.99
CA THR A 92 -1.53 2.57 -15.46
C THR A 92 -0.67 3.16 -14.35
N ILE A 93 0.60 2.81 -14.29
CA ILE A 93 1.59 3.48 -13.46
C ILE A 93 2.60 4.21 -14.35
N LYS A 94 3.06 5.38 -13.91
CA LYS A 94 4.10 6.19 -14.58
C LYS A 94 5.43 5.97 -13.85
N LYS A 95 6.52 5.83 -14.59
CA LYS A 95 7.87 5.77 -14.03
C LYS A 95 8.32 7.16 -13.51
N PRO A 96 9.16 7.25 -12.47
CA PRO A 96 9.68 6.13 -11.65
C PRO A 96 8.60 5.52 -10.73
N ILE A 97 8.79 4.24 -10.39
CA ILE A 97 7.91 3.44 -9.53
C ILE A 97 8.39 3.57 -8.09
N GLY A 98 7.50 3.43 -7.12
CA GLY A 98 7.82 3.52 -5.68
C GLY A 98 7.05 4.62 -4.98
N GLN A 99 7.64 5.16 -3.90
CA GLN A 99 7.01 6.16 -3.04
C GLN A 99 6.54 7.39 -3.83
N LYS A 100 5.33 7.86 -3.50
CA LYS A 100 4.66 8.98 -4.18
C LYS A 100 4.52 8.78 -5.70
N GLY A 101 4.59 7.54 -6.16
CA GLY A 101 4.47 7.16 -7.57
C GLY A 101 3.15 7.63 -8.18
N LYS A 102 3.21 7.97 -9.47
CA LYS A 102 2.05 8.49 -10.22
C LYS A 102 1.33 7.35 -10.91
N PHE A 103 0.00 7.35 -10.82
CA PHE A 103 -0.84 6.33 -11.46
C PHE A 103 -2.14 6.93 -12.00
N THR A 104 -2.85 6.13 -12.79
CA THR A 104 -4.25 6.35 -13.12
C THR A 104 -5.07 5.18 -12.61
N ALA A 105 -6.31 5.42 -12.23
CA ALA A 105 -7.28 4.40 -11.83
C ALA A 105 -8.56 4.59 -12.64
N SER A 106 -9.29 3.51 -12.90
CA SER A 106 -10.60 3.62 -13.56
C SER A 106 -11.68 4.04 -12.55
N ARG A 107 -12.69 4.79 -13.00
CA ARG A 107 -13.81 5.20 -12.14
C ARG A 107 -14.54 4.04 -11.47
N ARG A 108 -14.53 2.85 -12.10
CA ARG A 108 -15.16 1.62 -11.60
C ARG A 108 -14.21 0.74 -10.77
N SER A 109 -12.92 1.08 -10.66
CA SER A 109 -11.98 0.32 -9.81
C SER A 109 -12.30 0.53 -8.33
N LYS A 110 -11.72 -0.31 -7.46
CA LYS A 110 -11.84 -0.16 -6.00
C LYS A 110 -11.43 1.25 -5.55
N TYR A 111 -10.30 1.77 -6.07
CA TYR A 111 -9.86 3.14 -5.80
C TYR A 111 -10.87 4.20 -6.29
N GLY A 112 -11.35 4.08 -7.53
CA GLY A 112 -12.31 5.04 -8.08
C GLY A 112 -13.64 5.09 -7.30
N ARG A 113 -14.15 3.93 -6.88
CA ARG A 113 -15.34 3.83 -6.02
C ARG A 113 -15.08 4.39 -4.63
N LEU A 114 -13.92 4.08 -4.04
CA LEU A 114 -13.51 4.57 -2.73
C LEU A 114 -13.50 6.10 -2.68
N VAL A 115 -12.83 6.73 -3.64
CA VAL A 115 -12.77 8.19 -3.72
C VAL A 115 -14.14 8.80 -3.97
N LYS A 116 -14.94 8.23 -4.89
CA LYS A 116 -16.29 8.73 -5.17
C LYS A 116 -17.14 8.73 -3.90
N ARG A 117 -17.06 7.66 -3.11
CA ARG A 117 -17.85 7.48 -1.89
C ARG A 117 -17.42 8.45 -0.79
N LEU A 118 -16.12 8.58 -0.52
CA LEU A 118 -15.61 9.40 0.59
C LEU A 118 -15.54 10.90 0.25
N PHE A 119 -15.31 11.24 -1.01
CA PHE A 119 -14.95 12.61 -1.42
C PHE A 119 -15.83 13.18 -2.54
N GLY A 120 -16.85 12.45 -2.99
CA GLY A 120 -17.73 12.84 -4.09
C GLY A 120 -17.18 12.55 -5.49
N SER A 121 -18.07 12.61 -6.48
CA SER A 121 -17.76 12.23 -7.87
C SER A 121 -16.82 13.17 -8.60
N GLU A 122 -16.81 14.45 -8.23
CA GLU A 122 -15.96 15.47 -8.85
C GLU A 122 -14.48 15.20 -8.57
N LYS A 123 -14.16 14.82 -7.32
CA LYS A 123 -12.79 14.52 -6.90
C LYS A 123 -12.28 13.18 -7.45
N ALA A 124 -13.16 12.25 -7.82
CA ALA A 124 -12.80 10.94 -8.37
C ALA A 124 -12.10 10.98 -9.74
N ILE A 125 -12.18 12.09 -10.48
CA ILE A 125 -11.65 12.20 -11.85
C ILE A 125 -10.12 12.38 -11.85
N ARG A 126 -9.55 12.97 -10.79
CA ARG A 126 -8.12 13.30 -10.69
C ARG A 126 -7.50 12.95 -9.33
N ALA A 127 -8.19 12.16 -8.52
CA ALA A 127 -7.77 11.89 -7.16
C ALA A 127 -6.41 11.21 -7.08
N THR A 128 -5.47 11.90 -6.46
CA THR A 128 -4.24 11.33 -5.92
C THR A 128 -4.46 10.86 -4.48
N PRO A 129 -3.66 9.92 -3.96
CA PRO A 129 -3.73 9.52 -2.56
C PRO A 129 -3.56 10.67 -1.55
N LYS A 130 -3.05 11.83 -1.98
CA LYS A 130 -3.04 13.06 -1.19
C LYS A 130 -4.39 13.47 -0.61
N LEU A 131 -5.51 13.09 -1.24
CA LEU A 131 -6.84 13.40 -0.70
C LEU A 131 -7.13 12.71 0.65
N PHE A 132 -6.41 11.62 0.94
CA PHE A 132 -6.52 10.86 2.16
C PHE A 132 -5.55 11.35 3.24
N GLU A 133 -4.53 12.15 2.90
CA GLU A 133 -3.59 12.70 3.89
C GLU A 133 -4.32 13.57 4.92
N LYS A 134 -3.81 13.57 6.16
CA LYS A 134 -4.33 14.38 7.28
C LYS A 134 -5.80 14.10 7.62
N LYS A 135 -6.30 12.92 7.30
CA LYS A 135 -7.64 12.46 7.64
C LYS A 135 -7.57 11.20 8.49
N LEU A 136 -8.49 11.12 9.45
CA LEU A 136 -8.70 9.95 10.28
C LEU A 136 -9.82 9.12 9.66
N PHE A 137 -9.62 7.81 9.62
CA PHE A 137 -10.54 6.87 8.99
C PHE A 137 -10.83 5.70 9.92
N HIS A 138 -12.05 5.19 9.85
CA HIS A 138 -12.35 3.85 10.29
C HIS A 138 -11.95 2.86 9.18
N VAL A 139 -11.04 1.93 9.47
CA VAL A 139 -10.56 0.93 8.52
C VAL A 139 -10.84 -0.48 9.01
N LYS A 140 -11.29 -1.35 8.10
CA LYS A 140 -11.47 -2.77 8.35
C LYS A 140 -10.18 -3.50 8.03
N VAL A 141 -9.58 -4.10 9.05
CA VAL A 141 -8.38 -4.92 8.95
C VAL A 141 -8.77 -6.39 8.89
N ARG A 142 -8.07 -7.15 8.04
CA ARG A 142 -8.17 -8.62 7.99
C ARG A 142 -6.80 -9.26 7.86
N THR A 143 -6.72 -10.52 8.26
CA THR A 143 -5.55 -11.37 8.01
C THR A 143 -5.56 -11.91 6.58
N VAL A 144 -4.39 -11.91 5.95
CA VAL A 144 -4.14 -12.61 4.70
C VAL A 144 -3.76 -14.05 5.01
N MET A 145 -4.56 -14.98 4.49
CA MET A 145 -4.45 -16.42 4.76
C MET A 145 -3.94 -17.21 3.55
N THR A 146 -3.88 -16.56 2.39
CA THR A 146 -3.50 -17.17 1.12
C THR A 146 -2.52 -16.28 0.37
N ASP A 147 -1.56 -16.91 -0.31
CA ASP A 147 -0.59 -16.24 -1.16
C ASP A 147 -1.19 -15.80 -2.50
N GLU A 148 -0.35 -15.27 -3.39
CA GLU A 148 -0.74 -14.86 -4.74
C GLU A 148 -1.13 -16.02 -5.66
N ASN A 149 -0.67 -17.23 -5.36
CA ASN A 149 -1.01 -18.48 -6.06
C ASN A 149 -2.23 -19.17 -5.45
N GLN A 150 -2.94 -18.50 -4.54
CA GLN A 150 -4.09 -19.02 -3.79
C GLN A 150 -3.75 -20.22 -2.87
N LYS A 151 -2.47 -20.42 -2.54
CA LYS A 151 -2.03 -21.42 -1.57
C LYS A 151 -2.17 -20.87 -0.16
N LYS A 152 -2.50 -21.73 0.80
CA LYS A 152 -2.63 -21.35 2.21
C LYS A 152 -1.27 -20.99 2.79
N LEU A 153 -1.19 -19.84 3.46
CA LEU A 153 0.00 -19.39 4.17
C LEU A 153 0.16 -20.13 5.50
N SER A 154 1.42 -20.43 5.86
CA SER A 154 1.76 -20.90 7.21
C SER A 154 1.43 -19.82 8.25
N LYS A 155 1.32 -20.18 9.53
CA LYS A 155 0.98 -19.21 10.59
C LYS A 155 1.99 -18.05 10.66
N SER A 156 3.28 -18.33 10.43
CA SER A 156 4.36 -17.35 10.46
C SER A 156 4.39 -16.40 9.26
N GLU A 157 3.77 -16.78 8.14
CA GLU A 157 3.72 -15.95 6.93
C GLU A 157 2.44 -15.10 6.83
N ARG A 158 1.52 -15.24 7.79
CA ARG A 158 0.29 -14.45 7.81
C ARG A 158 0.60 -13.03 8.22
N TYR A 159 -0.11 -12.10 7.60
CA TYR A 159 0.00 -10.69 7.88
C TYR A 159 -1.35 -10.00 7.77
N SER A 160 -1.47 -8.83 8.37
CA SER A 160 -2.69 -8.02 8.31
C SER A 160 -2.63 -7.03 7.15
N ILE A 161 -3.79 -6.78 6.54
CA ILE A 161 -3.99 -5.72 5.54
C ILE A 161 -5.22 -4.91 5.89
N VAL A 162 -5.26 -3.67 5.40
CA VAL A 162 -6.49 -2.90 5.34
C VAL A 162 -7.30 -3.41 4.14
N ASP A 163 -8.41 -4.08 4.43
CA ASP A 163 -9.32 -4.59 3.40
C ASP A 163 -10.22 -3.47 2.88
N GLU A 164 -10.71 -2.61 3.77
CA GLU A 164 -11.67 -1.57 3.43
C GLU A 164 -11.44 -0.33 4.32
N ILE A 165 -11.67 0.86 3.75
CA ILE A 165 -11.88 2.06 4.55
C ILE A 165 -13.39 2.16 4.72
N VAL A 166 -13.92 2.07 5.92
CA VAL A 166 -15.36 2.08 6.19
C VAL A 166 -15.92 3.49 6.02
N ASP A 167 -15.39 4.47 6.75
CA ASP A 167 -15.76 5.88 6.62
C ASP A 167 -14.67 6.77 7.26
N PHE A 168 -14.92 8.08 7.36
CA PHE A 168 -14.20 8.96 8.29
C PHE A 168 -14.42 8.52 9.73
N ALA A 169 -13.43 8.80 10.58
CA ALA A 169 -13.57 8.70 12.03
C ALA A 169 -14.10 9.99 12.62
#